data_AF-R0BGN0-F1
#
_entry.id   AF-R0BGN0-F1
#
_cell.length_a   1.000
_cell.length_b   1.000
_cell.length_c   1.000
_cell.angle_alpha   90.00
_cell.angle_beta   90.00
_cell.angle_gamma   90.00
#
_symmetry.space_group_name_H-M   'P 1'
#
loop_
_entity.id
_entity.type
_entity.pdbx_description
1 polymer ?
#
loop_
_entity_poly.entity_id
_entity_poly.type
_entity_poly.pdbx_seq_one_letter_code
_entity_poly.pdbx_strand_id
1 'polypeptide(L)'
;MMKLFKNIDDKLKEIGFTKVSDDEYGACYERYNKKYKYTQCVDLLHKKSGKHIIQSYDKDLMDNKKIGNTCAGLTYYEMKLFMKKMRKIGLVSKSSLTH
;
A
#
# COMPACT_ATOMS: atom_id res chain seq x y z
N MET A 1 -11.72 -15.36 18.56
CA MET A 1 -12.83 -14.40 18.75
C MET A 1 -13.12 -13.72 17.41
N MET A 2 -14.29 -13.94 16.81
CA MET A 2 -14.65 -13.25 15.56
C MET A 2 -15.08 -11.82 15.89
N LYS A 3 -14.41 -10.82 15.34
CA LYS A 3 -14.85 -9.42 15.44
C LYS A 3 -16.14 -9.25 14.61
N LEU A 4 -17.18 -8.66 15.20
CA LEU A 4 -18.46 -8.38 14.56
C LEU A 4 -18.32 -7.41 13.35
N PHE A 5 -17.27 -6.57 13.36
CA PHE A 5 -16.88 -5.71 12.24
C PHE A 5 -15.38 -5.81 11.97
N LYS A 6 -15.02 -6.08 10.71
CA LYS A 6 -13.62 -6.11 10.25
C LYS A 6 -13.19 -4.72 9.82
N ASN A 7 -12.10 -4.22 10.40
CA ASN A 7 -11.48 -2.98 9.96
C ASN A 7 -10.68 -3.22 8.65
N ILE A 8 -10.08 -2.16 8.09
CA ILE A 8 -9.35 -2.26 6.82
C ILE A 8 -8.12 -3.17 6.95
N ASP A 9 -7.39 -3.10 8.06
CA ASP A 9 -6.22 -3.94 8.32
C ASP A 9 -6.61 -5.41 8.47
N ASP A 10 -7.74 -5.71 9.13
CA ASP A 10 -8.28 -7.07 9.23
C ASP A 10 -8.58 -7.63 7.82
N LYS A 11 -9.16 -6.82 6.92
CA LYS A 11 -9.47 -7.23 5.54
C LYS A 11 -8.21 -7.42 4.69
N LEU A 12 -7.20 -6.58 4.87
CA LEU A 12 -5.90 -6.71 4.19
C LEU A 12 -5.17 -7.98 4.66
N LYS A 13 -5.21 -8.27 5.97
CA LYS A 13 -4.64 -9.49 6.56
C LYS A 13 -5.29 -10.76 5.99
N GLU A 14 -6.60 -10.75 5.79
CA GLU A 14 -7.33 -11.89 5.21
C GLU A 14 -6.92 -12.23 3.78
N ILE A 15 -6.46 -11.24 3.02
CA ILE A 15 -5.93 -11.44 1.66
C ILE A 15 -4.40 -11.53 1.61
N GLY A 16 -3.77 -11.73 2.79
CA GLY A 16 -2.36 -12.05 2.94
C GLY A 16 -1.41 -10.87 3.18
N PHE A 17 -1.91 -9.63 3.27
CA PHE A 17 -1.07 -8.47 3.58
C PHE A 17 -0.89 -8.30 5.09
N THR A 18 0.35 -8.31 5.55
CA THR A 18 0.74 -8.02 6.94
C THR A 18 1.17 -6.57 7.03
N LYS A 19 0.65 -5.84 8.02
CA LYS A 19 1.06 -4.45 8.28
C LYS A 19 2.46 -4.44 8.90
N VAL A 20 3.37 -3.67 8.31
CA VAL A 20 4.76 -3.53 8.76
C VAL A 20 4.95 -2.23 9.53
N SER A 21 4.38 -1.12 9.04
CA SER A 21 4.40 0.18 9.70
C SER A 21 3.10 0.95 9.50
N ASP A 22 2.82 1.88 10.41
CA ASP A 22 1.63 2.75 10.44
C ASP A 22 1.94 3.94 11.37
N ASP A 23 2.44 5.03 10.80
CA ASP A 23 2.92 6.22 11.51
C ASP A 23 2.42 7.52 10.86
N GLU A 24 2.97 8.66 11.27
CA GLU A 24 2.58 9.98 10.76
C GLU A 24 2.99 10.24 9.30
N TYR A 25 3.97 9.49 8.78
CA TYR A 25 4.46 9.61 7.40
C TYR A 25 3.73 8.67 6.44
N GLY A 26 3.11 7.61 6.96
CA GLY A 26 2.27 6.72 6.18
C GLY A 26 2.12 5.32 6.75
N ALA A 27 1.95 4.34 5.84
CA ALA A 27 1.80 2.95 6.24
C ALA A 27 2.37 1.99 5.18
N CYS A 28 2.98 0.91 5.65
CA CYS A 28 3.58 -0.13 4.83
C CYS A 28 2.92 -1.48 5.11
N TYR A 29 2.65 -2.25 4.06
CA TYR A 29 2.12 -3.60 4.13
C TYR A 29 2.91 -4.54 3.24
N GLU A 30 3.17 -5.76 3.70
CA GLU A 30 3.91 -6.77 2.94
C GLU A 30 3.08 -8.05 2.74
N ARG A 31 3.23 -8.67 1.57
CA ARG A 31 2.70 -10.01 1.28
C ARG A 31 3.72 -10.83 0.51
N TYR A 32 4.04 -12.01 1.01
CA TYR A 32 4.86 -12.96 0.26
C TYR A 32 4.02 -13.73 -0.77
N ASN A 33 4.38 -13.60 -2.05
CA ASN A 33 3.79 -14.37 -3.13
C ASN A 33 4.51 -15.73 -3.26
N LYS A 34 3.93 -16.78 -2.67
CA LYS A 34 4.52 -18.13 -2.68
C LYS A 34 4.74 -18.71 -4.08
N LYS A 35 3.87 -18.39 -5.04
CA LYS A 35 3.94 -18.94 -6.41
C LYS A 35 5.13 -18.41 -7.18
N TYR A 36 5.35 -17.10 -7.09
CA TYR A 36 6.39 -16.39 -7.83
C TYR A 36 7.62 -16.05 -6.97
N LYS A 37 7.59 -16.41 -5.68
CA LYS A 37 8.69 -16.30 -4.71
C LYS A 37 9.24 -14.88 -4.54
N TYR A 38 8.35 -13.90 -4.37
CA TYR A 38 8.74 -12.52 -4.09
C TYR A 38 7.91 -11.89 -2.97
N THR A 39 8.43 -10.81 -2.38
CA THR A 39 7.73 -10.04 -1.34
C THR A 39 7.17 -8.76 -1.94
N GLN A 40 5.85 -8.71 -2.10
CA GLN A 40 5.15 -7.50 -2.50
C GLN A 40 5.06 -6.55 -1.29
N CYS A 41 5.60 -5.34 -1.45
CA CYS A 41 5.39 -4.21 -0.56
C CYS A 41 4.30 -3.30 -1.14
N VAL A 42 3.41 -2.78 -0.29
CA VAL A 42 2.48 -1.71 -0.61
C VAL A 42 2.64 -0.58 0.40
N ASP A 43 3.19 0.53 -0.09
CA ASP A 43 3.46 1.73 0.70
C ASP A 43 2.44 2.83 0.40
N LEU A 44 1.91 3.43 1.46
CA LEU A 44 1.12 4.65 1.45
C LEU A 44 2.01 5.76 1.97
N LEU A 45 2.38 6.73 1.12
CA LEU A 45 3.44 7.69 1.43
C LEU A 45 3.02 9.14 1.23
N HIS A 46 3.67 10.03 1.98
CA HIS A 46 3.64 11.47 1.77
C HIS A 46 4.94 11.95 1.11
N LYS A 47 4.86 12.42 -0.14
CA LYS A 47 6.01 13.01 -0.84
C LYS A 47 6.34 14.38 -0.27
N LYS A 48 7.62 14.78 -0.31
CA LYS A 48 8.08 16.15 -0.01
C LYS A 48 7.30 17.24 -0.78
N SER A 49 6.71 16.92 -1.92
CA SER A 49 5.87 17.83 -2.71
C SER A 49 4.45 18.05 -2.15
N GLY A 50 4.10 17.49 -0.98
CA GLY A 50 2.73 17.54 -0.45
C GLY A 50 1.76 16.54 -1.09
N LYS A 51 2.22 15.73 -2.04
CA LYS A 51 1.38 14.75 -2.76
C LYS A 51 1.43 13.43 -2.02
N HIS A 52 0.27 12.80 -1.83
CA HIS A 52 0.18 11.46 -1.28
C HIS A 52 0.11 10.42 -2.39
N ILE A 53 0.77 9.28 -2.21
CA ILE A 53 0.83 8.21 -3.21
C ILE A 53 0.60 6.82 -2.60
N ILE A 54 0.23 5.88 -3.47
CA ILE A 54 0.27 4.44 -3.20
C ILE A 54 1.31 3.85 -4.15
N GLN A 55 2.27 3.10 -3.62
CA GLN A 55 3.25 2.35 -4.42
C GLN A 55 3.14 0.87 -4.10
N SER A 56 3.22 0.03 -5.13
CA SER A 56 3.16 -1.42 -4.99
C SER A 56 4.27 -2.05 -5.82
N TYR A 57 5.20 -2.73 -5.15
CA TYR A 57 6.45 -3.18 -5.76
C TYR A 57 7.00 -4.42 -5.08
N ASP A 58 7.93 -5.09 -5.75
CA ASP A 58 8.78 -6.12 -5.15
C ASP A 58 9.98 -5.44 -4.48
N LYS A 59 10.08 -5.56 -3.15
CA LYS A 59 11.14 -4.90 -2.36
C LYS A 59 12.53 -5.44 -2.65
N ASP A 60 12.62 -6.67 -3.14
CA ASP A 60 13.89 -7.38 -3.36
C ASP A 60 14.34 -7.31 -4.83
N LEU A 61 13.52 -6.75 -5.73
CA LEU A 61 13.80 -6.65 -7.16
C LEU A 61 13.91 -5.21 -7.65
N MET A 62 15.12 -4.82 -8.03
CA MET A 62 15.47 -3.52 -8.60
C MET A 62 15.68 -3.60 -10.12
N ASP A 63 15.36 -2.53 -10.84
CA ASP A 63 15.61 -2.46 -12.27
C ASP A 63 17.11 -2.37 -12.60
N ASN A 64 17.49 -2.76 -13.82
CA ASN A 64 18.91 -2.81 -14.25
C ASN A 64 19.60 -1.44 -14.29
N LYS A 65 18.86 -0.34 -14.41
CA LYS A 65 19.38 1.03 -14.34
C LYS A 65 19.50 1.53 -12.90
N LYS A 66 19.07 0.74 -11.90
CA LYS A 66 19.11 1.05 -10.47
C LYS A 66 18.34 2.33 -10.11
N ILE A 67 17.21 2.56 -10.77
CA ILE A 67 16.37 3.75 -10.56
C ILE A 67 15.26 3.46 -9.53
N GLY A 68 14.71 2.25 -9.53
CA GLY A 68 13.66 1.84 -8.61
C GLY A 68 13.34 0.35 -8.64
N ASN A 69 12.32 -0.02 -7.87
CA ASN A 69 11.86 -1.39 -7.75
C ASN A 69 10.86 -1.78 -8.85
N THR A 70 10.76 -3.09 -9.11
CA THR A 70 9.80 -3.64 -10.07
C THR A 70 8.38 -3.56 -9.50
N CYS A 71 7.45 -3.00 -10.26
CA CYS A 71 6.05 -2.85 -9.85
C CYS A 71 5.33 -4.20 -9.75
N ALA A 72 4.49 -4.33 -8.71
CA ALA A 72 3.56 -5.45 -8.56
C ALA A 72 2.13 -4.92 -8.64
N GLY A 73 1.31 -5.48 -9.53
CA GLY A 73 -0.07 -5.03 -9.72
C GLY A 73 -0.94 -5.27 -8.48
N LEU A 74 -1.94 -4.40 -8.31
CA LEU A 74 -3.04 -4.60 -7.37
C LEU A 74 -4.32 -4.86 -8.15
N THR A 75 -5.11 -5.82 -7.70
CA THR A 75 -6.50 -5.99 -8.16
C THR A 75 -7.35 -4.78 -7.76
N TYR A 76 -8.50 -4.62 -8.39
CA TYR A 76 -9.46 -3.57 -8.03
C TYR A 76 -9.86 -3.62 -6.54
N TYR A 77 -10.06 -4.82 -6.00
CA TYR A 77 -10.43 -5.00 -4.59
C TYR A 77 -9.31 -4.56 -3.63
N GLU A 78 -8.07 -4.97 -3.90
CA GLU A 78 -6.90 -4.56 -3.14
C GLU A 78 -6.71 -3.04 -3.18
N MET A 79 -6.76 -2.45 -4.38
CA MET A 79 -6.67 -1.00 -4.58
C MET A 79 -7.74 -0.27 -3.74
N LYS A 80 -9.00 -0.75 -3.76
CA LYS A 80 -10.09 -0.16 -2.98
C LYS A 80 -9.83 -0.22 -1.47
N LEU A 81 -9.21 -1.29 -0.96
CA LEU A 81 -8.83 -1.38 0.46
C LEU A 81 -7.71 -0.39 0.79
N PHE A 82 -6.66 -0.30 -0.02
CA PHE A 82 -5.55 0.63 0.21
C PHE A 82 -5.98 2.10 0.08
N MET A 83 -6.83 2.45 -0.88
CA MET A 83 -7.43 3.79 -0.97
C MET A 83 -8.26 4.14 0.26
N LYS A 84 -9.02 3.17 0.82
CA LYS A 84 -9.76 3.37 2.07
C LYS A 84 -8.80 3.56 3.25
N LYS A 85 -7.71 2.80 3.31
CA LYS A 85 -6.68 2.96 4.35
C LYS A 85 -6.06 4.34 4.28
N MET A 86 -5.59 4.73 3.09
CA MET A 86 -5.00 6.04 2.79
C MET A 86 -5.93 7.18 3.22
N ARG A 87 -7.23 7.10 2.89
CA ARG A 87 -8.24 8.06 3.36
C ARG A 87 -8.35 8.08 4.88
N LYS A 88 -8.40 6.91 5.52
CA LYS A 88 -8.53 6.78 6.99
C LYS A 88 -7.36 7.41 7.73
N ILE A 89 -6.14 7.34 7.18
CA ILE A 89 -4.93 7.93 7.78
C ILE A 89 -4.67 9.38 7.32
N GLY A 90 -5.63 10.02 6.64
CA GLY A 90 -5.53 11.43 6.27
C GLY A 90 -4.63 11.73 5.06
N LEU A 91 -4.08 10.72 4.39
CA LEU A 91 -3.23 10.86 3.21
C LEU A 91 -4.04 11.09 1.92
N VAL A 92 -5.05 11.95 1.95
CA VAL A 92 -5.81 12.34 0.76
C VAL A 92 -5.28 13.67 0.29
N SER A 93 -4.69 13.71 -0.91
CA SER A 93 -4.27 14.98 -1.51
C SER A 93 -5.51 15.87 -1.62
N LYS A 94 -5.51 17.05 -0.99
CA LYS A 94 -6.52 18.08 -1.27
C LYS A 94 -6.33 18.46 -2.73
N SER A 95 -7.26 18.06 -3.60
CA SER A 95 -7.15 18.38 -5.01
C SER A 95 -7.27 19.90 -5.17
N SER A 96 -6.19 20.55 -5.59
CA SER A 96 -6.25 21.80 -6.35
C SER A 96 -6.78 21.50 -7.75
N LEU A 97 -7.99 20.96 -7.85
CA LEU A 97 -8.71 20.82 -9.11
C LEU A 97 -9.53 22.10 -9.30
N THR A 98 -8.81 23.17 -9.62
CA THR A 98 -9.32 24.30 -10.39
C THR A 98 -8.85 24.09 -11.83
N HIS A 99 -9.65 23.40 -12.62
CA HIS A 99 -9.65 23.51 -14.08
C HIS A 99 -11.10 23.51 -14.53
#